data_AF-A0A087H7D1-F1
#
_entry.id   AF-A0A087H7D1-F1
#
_cell.length_a   1.000
_cell.length_b   1.000
_cell.length_c   1.000
_cell.angle_alpha   90.00
_cell.angle_beta   90.00
_cell.angle_gamma   90.00
#
_symmetry.space_group_name_H-M   'P 1'
#
loop_
_entity.id
_entity.type
_entity.pdbx_description
1 polymer ?
#
loop_
_entity_poly.entity_id
_entity_poly.type
_entity_poly.pdbx_seq_one_letter_code
_entity_poly.pdbx_strand_id
1 'polypeptide(L)'
;MFDDQGIERGQTIAPALTEAIRESRISIVVLSKYYASSRWCLDELVEILECKEVRKQIVMTVFYGVDPSDVRKQKGDFGRVFNETCARRTEEERRKWSQALTDAGNIAGEDFRKWDNEAVMIEKIARDVSNKLNTTISCDFKDMERLCDQKVLIILDDVDDLEQLEALANETSWFGPGSRIIVTTKVQELLEQHDIKNTYLVDVPTKDEACTIFCRFAFKQRSVAPAGFEKLIERATKLCRNVPFGLRVVGSMLRGKKEEDWERALHRLEDLIQSGSPLSTETINQIFESSSEQVPHIRIESDVPRKSFVSSLLGLLRIRVKRGINLAVRDLFSSDPYVIVKMGKLRLKTPVICCDVNPEWNEDLIFPVTDPNLTVFLTVYDHDTFTPDDKMGDAEIVIKPYLDALKMKLEGLPCGFIVTTIQPSRKNCLAKASQIIWNDGKLVQDLILKLRHVECGEVEVQLQWIDIPDSKGL
;
A
#
# COMPACT_ATOMS: atom_id res chain seq x y z
N MET A 1 -7.95 17.62 25.50
CA MET A 1 -6.82 17.35 26.40
C MET A 1 -7.16 16.10 27.20
N PHE A 2 -6.57 14.97 26.79
CA PHE A 2 -6.40 13.78 27.62
C PHE A 2 -4.94 13.38 27.43
N ASP A 3 -4.27 13.18 28.55
CA ASP A 3 -2.85 12.90 28.69
C ASP A 3 -2.71 11.37 28.85
N ASP A 4 -2.16 10.71 27.83
CA ASP A 4 -2.00 9.24 27.77
C ASP A 4 -0.70 8.76 28.45
N GLN A 5 -0.01 9.63 29.21
CA GLN A 5 1.26 9.33 29.87
C GLN A 5 1.16 8.32 31.05
N GLY A 6 0.00 7.68 31.27
CA GLY A 6 -0.25 6.87 32.46
C GLY A 6 -0.63 5.39 32.26
N ILE A 7 -0.68 4.86 31.03
CA ILE A 7 -1.16 3.48 30.84
C ILE A 7 0.01 2.48 30.87
N GLU A 8 0.25 1.90 32.05
CA GLU A 8 1.14 0.74 32.23
C GLU A 8 0.70 -0.42 31.33
N ARG A 9 1.59 -0.84 30.42
CA ARG A 9 1.37 -1.95 29.50
C ARG A 9 1.52 -3.27 30.23
N GLY A 10 0.40 -3.84 30.67
CA GLY A 10 0.36 -5.20 31.22
C GLY A 10 -0.97 -5.57 31.87
N GLN A 11 -1.79 -6.33 31.13
CA GLN A 11 -3.08 -6.94 31.50
C GLN A 11 -4.34 -6.06 31.49
N THR A 12 -5.39 -6.65 30.92
CA THR A 12 -6.78 -6.16 30.71
C THR A 12 -6.94 -5.13 29.60
N ILE A 13 -8.06 -5.20 28.87
CA ILE A 13 -8.54 -4.13 27.99
C ILE A 13 -8.48 -2.84 28.81
N ALA A 14 -7.88 -1.77 28.28
CA ALA A 14 -7.83 -0.50 28.99
C ALA A 14 -9.27 -0.11 29.39
N PRO A 15 -9.56 0.17 30.68
CA PRO A 15 -10.93 0.41 31.14
C PRO A 15 -11.68 1.47 30.31
N ALA A 16 -10.96 2.45 29.77
CA ALA A 16 -11.49 3.46 28.87
C ALA A 16 -12.04 2.91 27.53
N LEU A 17 -11.41 1.87 26.96
CA LEU A 17 -11.88 1.24 25.72
C LEU A 17 -13.11 0.36 25.98
N THR A 18 -13.11 -0.39 27.09
CA THR A 18 -14.30 -1.13 27.52
C THR A 18 -15.47 -0.18 27.78
N GLU A 19 -15.23 0.95 28.45
CA GLU A 19 -16.25 1.97 28.69
C GLU A 19 -16.77 2.57 27.37
N ALA A 20 -15.90 2.88 26.42
CA ALA A 20 -16.29 3.36 25.10
C ALA A 20 -17.18 2.36 24.34
N ILE A 21 -16.84 1.06 24.37
CA ILE A 21 -17.68 0.00 23.80
C ILE A 21 -19.05 -0.02 24.48
N ARG A 22 -19.08 0.08 25.81
CA ARG A 22 -20.32 0.05 26.60
C ARG A 22 -21.22 1.27 26.39
N GLU A 23 -20.64 2.44 26.13
CA GLU A 23 -21.35 3.69 25.87
C GLU A 23 -21.79 3.83 24.41
N SER A 24 -21.21 3.04 23.49
CA SER A 24 -21.54 3.10 22.07
C SER A 24 -22.98 2.66 21.80
N ARG A 25 -23.68 3.35 20.89
CA ARG A 25 -25.04 2.95 20.45
C ARG A 25 -25.01 1.91 19.34
N ILE A 26 -24.00 2.03 18.47
CA ILE A 26 -23.74 1.11 17.36
C ILE A 26 -22.29 0.67 17.43
N SER A 27 -22.04 -0.62 17.18
CA SER A 27 -20.70 -1.16 16.97
C SER A 27 -20.65 -1.80 15.59
N ILE A 28 -19.67 -1.40 14.79
CA ILE A 28 -19.40 -1.98 13.47
C ILE A 28 -18.20 -2.90 13.63
N VAL A 29 -18.39 -4.19 13.34
CA VAL A 29 -17.36 -5.22 13.47
C VAL A 29 -16.90 -5.62 12.08
N VAL A 30 -15.70 -5.17 11.70
CA VAL A 30 -15.07 -5.53 10.44
C VAL A 30 -14.24 -6.80 10.63
N LEU A 31 -14.75 -7.92 10.13
CA LEU A 31 -14.15 -9.24 10.20
C LEU A 31 -13.31 -9.47 8.95
N SER A 32 -11.98 -9.47 9.10
CA SER A 32 -11.03 -9.76 8.02
C SER A 32 -10.38 -11.13 8.17
N LYS A 33 -9.63 -11.57 7.15
CA LYS A 33 -8.87 -12.84 7.17
C LYS A 33 -7.97 -13.00 8.41
N TYR A 34 -7.40 -11.91 8.91
CA TYR A 34 -6.45 -11.90 10.04
C TYR A 34 -7.05 -11.42 11.36
N TYR A 35 -8.35 -11.12 11.42
CA TYR A 35 -9.01 -10.61 12.63
C TYR A 35 -8.73 -11.50 13.86
N ALA A 36 -8.83 -12.82 13.68
CA ALA A 36 -8.59 -13.81 14.75
C ALA A 36 -7.11 -13.96 15.16
N SER A 37 -6.17 -13.25 14.53
CA SER A 37 -4.75 -13.24 14.94
C SER A 37 -4.49 -12.35 16.16
N SER A 38 -5.39 -11.38 16.40
CA SER A 38 -5.28 -10.42 17.49
C SER A 38 -6.16 -10.85 18.65
N ARG A 39 -5.53 -11.07 19.81
CA ARG A 39 -6.25 -11.29 21.07
C ARG A 39 -7.18 -10.12 21.39
N TRP A 40 -6.71 -8.89 21.16
CA TRP A 40 -7.45 -7.68 21.48
C TRP A 40 -8.76 -7.62 20.70
N CYS A 41 -8.73 -7.89 19.40
CA CYS A 41 -9.93 -7.94 18.58
C CYS A 41 -10.93 -9.01 19.06
N LEU A 42 -10.45 -10.15 19.54
CA LEU A 42 -11.31 -11.21 20.09
C LEU A 42 -11.90 -10.84 21.46
N ASP A 43 -11.11 -10.22 22.33
CA ASP A 43 -11.57 -9.75 23.64
C ASP A 43 -12.57 -8.58 23.50
N GLU A 44 -12.35 -7.66 22.55
CA GLU A 44 -13.27 -6.58 22.19
C GLU A 44 -14.58 -7.12 21.59
N LEU A 45 -14.50 -8.12 20.70
CA LEU A 45 -15.68 -8.73 20.10
C LEU A 45 -16.58 -9.39 21.16
N VAL A 46 -15.99 -10.02 22.17
CA VAL A 46 -16.75 -10.56 23.32
C VAL A 46 -17.50 -9.44 24.02
N GLU A 47 -16.84 -8.34 24.37
CA GLU A 47 -17.49 -7.21 25.06
C GLU A 47 -18.60 -6.56 24.21
N ILE A 48 -18.37 -6.39 22.90
CA ILE A 48 -19.37 -5.84 21.96
C ILE A 48 -20.63 -6.73 21.94
N LEU A 49 -20.47 -8.04 21.87
CA LEU A 49 -21.60 -8.98 21.83
C LEU A 49 -22.29 -9.12 23.18
N GLU A 50 -21.57 -9.01 24.29
CA GLU A 50 -22.20 -8.87 25.61
C GLU A 50 -23.05 -7.60 25.68
N CYS A 51 -22.55 -6.47 25.16
CA CYS A 51 -23.30 -5.21 25.14
C CYS A 51 -24.50 -5.24 24.18
N LYS A 52 -24.42 -5.98 23.07
CA LYS A 52 -25.57 -6.27 22.19
C LYS A 52 -26.71 -6.93 22.98
N GLU A 53 -26.39 -7.95 23.78
CA GLU A 53 -27.41 -8.71 24.50
C GLU A 53 -27.98 -7.95 25.70
N VAL A 54 -27.09 -7.37 26.51
CA VAL A 54 -27.43 -6.72 27.79
C VAL A 54 -27.96 -5.30 27.60
N ARG A 55 -27.32 -4.49 26.74
CA ARG A 55 -27.63 -3.07 26.54
C ARG A 55 -28.43 -2.78 25.26
N LYS A 56 -28.75 -3.82 24.48
CA LYS A 56 -29.45 -3.70 23.18
C LYS A 56 -28.73 -2.78 22.20
N GLN A 57 -27.40 -2.74 22.27
CA GLN A 57 -26.58 -2.07 21.27
C GLN A 57 -26.80 -2.70 19.89
N ILE A 58 -26.78 -1.86 18.85
CA ILE A 58 -26.90 -2.32 17.48
C ILE A 58 -25.51 -2.77 17.04
N VAL A 59 -25.40 -4.02 16.62
CA VAL A 59 -24.14 -4.54 16.06
C VAL A 59 -24.32 -4.80 14.58
N MET A 60 -23.41 -4.25 13.79
CA MET A 60 -23.31 -4.48 12.35
C MET A 60 -22.03 -5.25 12.08
N THR A 61 -22.10 -6.26 11.23
CA THR A 61 -20.93 -7.05 10.83
C THR A 61 -20.59 -6.78 9.37
N VAL A 62 -19.31 -6.64 9.08
CA VAL A 62 -18.77 -6.49 7.72
C VAL A 62 -17.73 -7.59 7.54
N PHE A 63 -17.98 -8.51 6.61
CA PHE A 63 -17.08 -9.61 6.30
C PHE A 63 -16.19 -9.19 5.15
N TYR A 64 -14.99 -8.71 5.49
CA TYR A 64 -14.03 -8.13 4.57
C TYR A 64 -13.03 -9.19 4.09
N GLY A 65 -13.21 -9.68 2.87
CA GLY A 65 -12.34 -10.72 2.29
C GLY A 65 -12.36 -12.05 3.07
N VAL A 66 -13.41 -12.32 3.84
CA VAL A 66 -13.59 -13.56 4.62
C VAL A 66 -14.99 -14.12 4.44
N ASP A 67 -15.11 -15.45 4.36
CA ASP A 67 -16.42 -16.09 4.30
C ASP A 67 -17.12 -16.04 5.67
N PRO A 68 -18.37 -15.55 5.77
CA PRO A 68 -19.12 -15.56 7.02
C PRO A 68 -19.24 -16.97 7.64
N SER A 69 -19.28 -18.01 6.82
CA SER A 69 -19.28 -19.41 7.28
C SER A 69 -17.94 -19.86 7.84
N ASP A 70 -16.83 -19.31 7.33
CA ASP A 70 -15.49 -19.57 7.85
C ASP A 70 -15.28 -18.90 9.20
N VAL A 71 -15.78 -17.66 9.37
CA VAL A 71 -15.81 -16.99 10.68
C VAL A 71 -16.67 -17.76 11.67
N ARG A 72 -17.90 -18.14 11.28
CA ARG A 72 -18.88 -18.79 12.16
C ARG A 72 -18.47 -20.20 12.60
N LYS A 73 -17.85 -20.97 11.72
CA LYS A 73 -17.42 -22.34 12.02
C LYS A 73 -15.92 -22.43 12.37
N GLN A 74 -15.24 -21.28 12.42
CA GLN A 74 -13.79 -21.16 12.60
C GLN A 74 -13.02 -22.18 11.74
N LYS A 75 -13.30 -22.19 10.43
CA LYS A 75 -12.71 -23.09 9.43
C LYS A 75 -11.92 -22.32 8.36
N GLY A 76 -11.25 -23.05 7.47
CA GLY A 76 -10.42 -22.45 6.42
C GLY A 76 -9.21 -21.69 6.99
N ASP A 77 -8.75 -20.67 6.27
CA ASP A 77 -7.60 -19.87 6.69
C ASP A 77 -7.87 -19.07 7.96
N PHE A 78 -9.09 -18.56 8.12
CA PHE A 78 -9.52 -17.86 9.34
C PHE A 78 -9.43 -18.77 10.57
N GLY A 79 -9.91 -20.02 10.43
CA GLY A 79 -9.83 -21.04 11.49
C GLY A 79 -8.40 -21.44 11.85
N ARG A 80 -7.49 -21.47 10.86
CA ARG A 80 -6.07 -21.74 11.11
C ARG A 80 -5.46 -20.67 12.01
N VAL A 81 -5.66 -19.40 11.64
CA VAL A 81 -5.20 -18.24 12.41
C VAL A 81 -5.80 -18.25 13.82
N PHE A 82 -7.10 -18.51 13.95
CA PHE A 82 -7.78 -18.61 15.25
C PHE A 82 -7.18 -19.72 16.14
N ASN A 83 -6.90 -20.89 15.57
CA ASN A 83 -6.32 -22.01 16.31
C ASN A 83 -4.88 -21.71 16.78
N GLU A 84 -4.08 -21.00 15.97
CA GLU A 84 -2.76 -20.53 16.36
C GLU A 84 -2.82 -19.56 17.55
N THR A 85 -3.77 -18.62 17.53
CA THR A 85 -4.02 -17.68 18.65
C THR A 85 -4.46 -18.41 19.92
N CYS A 86 -5.28 -19.46 19.79
CA CYS A 86 -5.80 -20.25 20.91
C CYS A 86 -4.82 -21.30 21.46
N ALA A 87 -3.72 -21.63 20.76
CA ALA A 87 -2.84 -22.75 21.08
C ALA A 87 -2.18 -22.70 22.48
N ARG A 88 -2.18 -21.53 23.15
CA ARG A 88 -1.61 -21.32 24.49
C ARG A 88 -2.61 -20.73 25.49
N ARG A 89 -3.91 -20.95 25.27
CA ARG A 89 -4.99 -20.34 26.06
C ARG A 89 -5.81 -21.38 26.80
N THR A 90 -6.51 -20.91 27.82
CA THR A 90 -7.45 -21.75 28.55
C THR A 90 -8.59 -22.16 27.64
N GLU A 91 -9.15 -23.34 27.90
CA GLU A 91 -10.31 -23.83 27.14
C GLU A 91 -11.52 -22.91 27.32
N GLU A 92 -11.60 -22.22 28.45
CA GLU A 92 -12.63 -21.22 28.73
C GLU A 92 -12.49 -19.96 27.87
N GLU A 93 -11.30 -19.37 27.74
CA GLU A 93 -11.04 -18.24 26.83
C GLU A 93 -11.33 -18.63 25.38
N ARG A 94 -10.86 -19.81 24.95
CA ARG A 94 -11.12 -20.32 23.60
C ARG A 94 -12.62 -20.45 23.34
N ARG A 95 -13.38 -20.96 24.32
CA ARG A 95 -14.83 -21.11 24.21
C ARG A 95 -15.53 -19.75 24.09
N LYS A 96 -15.11 -18.75 24.88
CA LYS A 96 -15.65 -17.39 24.80
C LYS A 96 -15.43 -16.77 23.42
N TRP A 97 -14.22 -16.82 22.90
CA TRP A 97 -13.91 -16.27 21.58
C TRP A 97 -14.60 -17.02 20.45
N SER A 98 -14.64 -18.36 20.51
CA SER A 98 -15.35 -19.18 19.51
C SER A 98 -16.85 -18.87 19.50
N GLN A 99 -17.47 -18.71 20.68
CA GLN A 99 -18.87 -18.32 20.79
C GLN A 99 -19.10 -16.92 20.20
N ALA A 100 -18.27 -15.94 20.56
CA ALA A 100 -18.36 -14.58 20.04
C ALA A 100 -18.22 -14.53 18.50
N LEU A 101 -17.26 -15.24 17.92
CA LEU A 101 -17.11 -15.34 16.46
C LEU A 101 -18.29 -16.04 15.79
N THR A 102 -18.87 -17.05 16.46
CA THR A 102 -20.07 -17.74 15.97
C THR A 102 -21.27 -16.80 15.94
N ASP A 103 -21.47 -16.04 17.02
CA ASP A 103 -22.57 -15.09 17.14
C ASP A 103 -22.40 -13.92 16.15
N ALA A 104 -21.19 -13.38 16.01
CA ALA A 104 -20.87 -12.38 14.99
C ALA A 104 -21.13 -12.91 13.57
N GLY A 105 -20.71 -14.15 13.28
CA GLY A 105 -20.94 -14.82 11.99
C GLY A 105 -22.41 -15.16 11.70
N ASN A 106 -23.29 -15.05 12.69
CA ASN A 106 -24.74 -15.22 12.56
C ASN A 106 -25.48 -13.89 12.41
N ILE A 107 -24.85 -12.75 12.75
CA ILE A 107 -25.42 -11.43 12.50
C ILE A 107 -25.47 -11.21 10.99
N ALA A 108 -26.65 -10.82 10.48
CA ALA A 108 -26.82 -10.41 9.10
C ALA A 108 -25.97 -9.16 8.86
N GLY A 109 -24.94 -9.31 8.03
CA GLY A 109 -23.95 -8.29 7.75
C GLY A 109 -23.59 -8.26 6.27
N GLU A 110 -22.73 -7.31 5.92
CA GLU A 110 -22.29 -7.11 4.54
C GLU A 110 -21.11 -8.02 4.25
N ASP A 111 -21.23 -8.86 3.21
CA ASP A 111 -20.15 -9.73 2.74
C ASP A 111 -19.48 -9.06 1.56
N PHE A 112 -18.26 -8.54 1.75
CA PHE A 112 -17.52 -7.77 0.74
C PHE A 112 -17.44 -8.51 -0.60
N ARG A 113 -17.37 -9.85 -0.56
CA ARG A 113 -17.30 -10.68 -1.78
C ARG A 113 -18.57 -10.64 -2.64
N LYS A 114 -19.65 -10.05 -2.12
CA LYS A 114 -20.93 -9.85 -2.84
C LYS A 114 -21.10 -8.41 -3.33
N TRP A 115 -20.12 -7.55 -3.06
CA TRP A 115 -20.12 -6.15 -3.45
C TRP A 115 -19.08 -5.95 -4.54
N ASP A 116 -19.48 -5.30 -5.63
CA ASP A 116 -18.62 -5.10 -6.80
C ASP A 116 -17.72 -3.84 -6.67
N ASN A 117 -17.97 -3.00 -5.66
CA ASN A 117 -17.26 -1.74 -5.41
C ASN A 117 -17.24 -1.44 -3.90
N GLU A 118 -16.05 -1.19 -3.35
CA GLU A 118 -15.85 -0.93 -1.92
C GLU A 118 -16.49 0.40 -1.48
N ALA A 119 -16.33 1.47 -2.26
CA ALA A 119 -16.95 2.77 -1.97
C ALA A 119 -18.48 2.67 -1.93
N VAL A 120 -19.12 1.89 -2.81
CA VAL A 120 -20.57 1.67 -2.80
C VAL A 120 -21.00 0.83 -1.58
N MET A 121 -20.21 -0.15 -1.18
CA MET A 121 -20.44 -0.91 0.06
C MET A 121 -20.32 0.01 1.27
N ILE A 122 -19.30 0.87 1.31
CA ILE A 122 -19.08 1.84 2.37
C ILE A 122 -20.22 2.86 2.43
N GLU A 123 -20.65 3.41 1.29
CA GLU A 123 -21.82 4.28 1.20
C GLU A 123 -23.08 3.60 1.73
N LYS A 124 -23.27 2.30 1.41
CA LYS A 124 -24.38 1.54 1.98
C LYS A 124 -24.22 1.35 3.48
N ILE A 125 -23.04 0.99 3.98
CA ILE A 125 -22.81 0.83 5.42
C ILE A 125 -23.09 2.15 6.14
N ALA A 126 -22.60 3.28 5.62
CA ALA A 126 -22.88 4.61 6.14
C ALA A 126 -24.39 4.93 6.13
N ARG A 127 -25.08 4.56 5.05
CA ARG A 127 -26.54 4.70 4.91
C ARG A 127 -27.30 3.81 5.91
N ASP A 128 -26.87 2.57 6.11
CA ASP A 128 -27.50 1.61 7.01
C ASP A 128 -27.28 1.98 8.47
N VAL A 129 -26.08 2.47 8.81
CA VAL A 129 -25.76 3.08 10.11
C VAL A 129 -26.67 4.27 10.35
N SER A 130 -26.75 5.20 9.39
CA SER A 130 -27.63 6.38 9.46
C SER A 130 -29.09 5.97 9.65
N ASN A 131 -29.61 5.01 8.88
CA ASN A 131 -30.98 4.53 8.97
C ASN A 131 -31.28 3.86 10.32
N LYS A 132 -30.35 3.05 10.84
CA LYS A 132 -30.48 2.38 12.15
C LYS A 132 -30.41 3.37 13.32
N LEU A 133 -29.68 4.47 13.17
CA LEU A 133 -29.69 5.57 14.13
C LEU A 133 -31.00 6.36 14.06
N ASN A 134 -31.54 6.58 12.85
CA ASN A 134 -32.76 7.34 12.59
C ASN A 134 -34.06 6.55 12.90
N THR A 135 -34.06 5.21 12.93
CA THR A 135 -35.28 4.44 13.29
C THR A 135 -35.71 4.65 14.74
N THR A 136 -34.88 5.29 15.56
CA THR A 136 -35.21 5.66 16.95
C THR A 136 -35.79 7.08 17.04
N ILE A 137 -35.70 7.92 16.01
CA ILE A 137 -36.25 9.29 16.01
C ILE A 137 -36.87 9.59 14.64
N SER A 138 -38.19 9.76 14.64
CA SER A 138 -39.00 10.07 13.47
C SER A 138 -38.53 11.32 12.72
N CYS A 139 -38.69 11.24 11.38
CA CYS A 139 -38.78 12.27 10.33
C CYS A 139 -37.50 12.77 9.61
N ASP A 140 -37.58 12.54 8.30
CA ASP A 140 -37.26 13.41 7.15
C ASP A 140 -35.81 13.62 6.68
N PHE A 141 -35.74 13.57 5.35
CA PHE A 141 -34.60 13.67 4.45
C PHE A 141 -34.03 15.09 4.41
N LYS A 142 -32.72 15.20 4.69
CA LYS A 142 -31.75 16.06 3.99
C LYS A 142 -30.35 15.80 4.54
N ASP A 143 -29.44 15.50 3.62
CA ASP A 143 -28.00 15.80 3.61
C ASP A 143 -27.12 15.32 4.77
N MET A 144 -25.80 15.29 4.51
CA MET A 144 -24.69 14.82 5.35
C MET A 144 -24.50 15.57 6.70
N GLU A 145 -25.56 16.12 7.29
CA GLU A 145 -25.51 16.94 8.51
C GLU A 145 -25.64 16.12 9.83
N ARG A 146 -25.49 14.79 9.85
CA ARG A 146 -26.04 13.97 10.97
C ARG A 146 -25.07 13.34 11.96
N LEU A 147 -23.76 13.38 11.72
CA LEU A 147 -22.78 12.95 12.71
C LEU A 147 -22.35 14.11 13.64
N CYS A 148 -22.66 15.36 13.30
CA CYS A 148 -22.24 16.58 14.01
C CYS A 148 -22.83 16.74 15.43
N ASP A 149 -23.84 15.95 15.79
CA ASP A 149 -24.44 15.90 17.13
C ASP A 149 -24.10 14.61 17.89
N GLN A 150 -23.31 13.70 17.30
CA GLN A 150 -23.06 12.37 17.84
C GLN A 150 -21.59 12.12 18.20
N LYS A 151 -21.36 11.68 19.43
CA LYS A 151 -20.04 11.24 19.91
C LYS A 151 -19.67 9.90 19.27
N VAL A 152 -18.59 9.84 18.49
CA VAL A 152 -18.10 8.64 17.79
C VAL A 152 -16.61 8.37 18.06
N LEU A 153 -16.18 7.10 17.95
CA LEU A 153 -14.77 6.70 17.93
C LEU A 153 -14.47 6.05 16.58
N ILE A 154 -13.51 6.60 15.83
CA ILE A 154 -13.09 6.11 14.51
C ILE A 154 -11.59 5.82 14.55
N ILE A 155 -11.17 4.68 14.02
CA ILE A 155 -9.76 4.29 13.92
C ILE A 155 -9.46 4.02 12.44
N LEU A 156 -8.58 4.83 11.87
CA LEU A 156 -8.09 4.75 10.50
C LEU A 156 -6.65 4.24 10.55
N ASP A 157 -6.41 3.04 10.06
CA ASP A 157 -5.09 2.38 10.11
C ASP A 157 -4.39 2.45 8.75
N ASP A 158 -3.11 2.81 8.76
CA ASP A 158 -2.19 2.92 7.61
C ASP A 158 -2.64 3.87 6.49
N VAL A 159 -3.13 5.06 6.86
CA VAL A 159 -3.51 6.11 5.91
C VAL A 159 -2.27 6.63 5.20
N ASP A 160 -2.19 6.46 3.89
CA ASP A 160 -1.05 6.87 3.06
C ASP A 160 -1.40 7.88 1.96
N ASP A 161 -2.68 8.27 1.88
CA ASP A 161 -3.19 9.27 0.95
C ASP A 161 -4.11 10.29 1.65
N LEU A 162 -4.03 11.54 1.17
CA LEU A 162 -4.82 12.66 1.67
C LEU A 162 -6.30 12.47 1.36
N GLU A 163 -6.64 11.93 0.17
CA GLU A 163 -8.03 11.73 -0.24
C GLU A 163 -8.77 10.75 0.68
N GLN A 164 -8.08 9.74 1.24
CA GLN A 164 -8.66 8.82 2.23
C GLN A 164 -9.02 9.54 3.53
N LEU A 165 -8.15 10.45 3.99
CA LEU A 165 -8.35 11.21 5.21
C LEU A 165 -9.45 12.26 5.03
N GLU A 166 -9.49 12.94 3.87
CA GLU A 166 -10.57 13.84 3.48
C GLU A 166 -11.92 13.09 3.36
N ALA A 167 -11.96 11.93 2.72
CA ALA A 167 -13.20 11.18 2.57
C ALA A 167 -13.80 10.71 3.91
N LEU A 168 -12.96 10.37 4.89
CA LEU A 168 -13.40 9.75 6.15
C LEU A 168 -13.49 10.73 7.32
N ALA A 169 -12.69 11.80 7.31
CA ALA A 169 -12.54 12.70 8.45
C ALA A 169 -12.04 14.10 8.06
N ASN A 170 -12.52 14.68 6.94
CA ASN A 170 -12.08 16.01 6.48
C ASN A 170 -12.25 17.11 7.53
N GLU A 171 -13.47 17.21 8.08
CA GLU A 171 -13.82 18.26 9.03
C GLU A 171 -14.26 17.69 10.37
N THR A 172 -13.79 18.31 11.45
CA THR A 172 -14.25 17.98 12.81
C THR A 172 -15.73 18.30 13.03
N SER A 173 -16.29 19.21 12.21
CA SER A 173 -17.71 19.56 12.16
C SER A 173 -18.60 18.38 11.79
N TRP A 174 -18.03 17.37 11.12
CA TRP A 174 -18.75 16.15 10.77
C TRP A 174 -19.13 15.37 12.02
N PHE A 175 -18.51 15.59 13.18
CA PHE A 175 -18.68 14.74 14.35
C PHE A 175 -19.13 15.51 15.59
N GLY A 176 -19.89 14.84 16.46
CA GLY A 176 -20.42 15.45 17.67
C GLY A 176 -19.37 15.70 18.75
N PRO A 177 -19.68 16.61 19.69
CA PRO A 177 -18.79 16.92 20.80
C PRO A 177 -18.35 15.66 21.56
N GLY A 178 -17.04 15.51 21.75
CA GLY A 178 -16.43 14.37 22.45
C GLY A 178 -16.03 13.19 21.57
N SER A 179 -16.23 13.28 20.25
CA SER A 179 -15.75 12.29 19.28
C SER A 179 -14.24 12.18 19.25
N ARG A 180 -13.71 11.01 18.88
CA ARG A 180 -12.28 10.74 18.75
C ARG A 180 -12.00 10.02 17.44
N ILE A 181 -11.01 10.50 16.71
CA ILE A 181 -10.54 9.89 15.46
C ILE A 181 -9.06 9.64 15.64
N ILE A 182 -8.63 8.40 15.43
CA ILE A 182 -7.23 7.97 15.55
C ILE A 182 -6.78 7.58 14.16
N VAL A 183 -5.73 8.23 13.66
CA VAL A 183 -5.13 7.94 12.35
C VAL A 183 -3.72 7.43 12.57
N THR A 184 -3.39 6.28 12.00
CA THR A 184 -2.00 5.80 11.91
C THR A 184 -1.51 6.04 10.48
N THR A 185 -0.29 6.58 10.33
CA THR A 185 0.31 6.84 9.02
C THR A 185 1.83 6.78 9.12
N LYS A 186 2.48 6.45 8.00
CA LYS A 186 3.93 6.56 7.81
C LYS A 186 4.34 7.91 7.21
N VAL A 187 3.39 8.71 6.73
CA VAL A 187 3.63 9.94 5.98
C VAL A 187 3.25 11.14 6.86
N GLN A 188 4.27 11.74 7.48
CA GLN A 188 4.06 12.87 8.40
C GLN A 188 3.40 14.08 7.71
N GLU A 189 3.72 14.31 6.43
CA GLU A 189 3.19 15.42 5.62
C GLU A 189 1.65 15.40 5.54
N LEU A 190 1.01 14.22 5.57
CA LEU A 190 -0.45 14.10 5.58
C LEU A 190 -1.10 14.69 6.83
N LEU A 191 -0.44 14.52 7.99
CA LEU A 191 -0.91 15.05 9.27
C LEU A 191 -0.75 16.58 9.33
N GLU A 192 0.33 17.10 8.75
CA GLU A 192 0.63 18.53 8.69
C GLU A 192 -0.34 19.27 7.73
N GLN A 193 -0.66 18.66 6.58
CA GLN A 193 -1.60 19.23 5.61
C GLN A 193 -3.03 19.37 6.15
N HIS A 194 -3.46 18.47 7.04
CA HIS A 194 -4.77 18.52 7.69
C HIS A 194 -4.83 19.31 9.02
N ASP A 195 -3.77 20.05 9.38
CA ASP A 195 -3.67 20.78 10.67
C ASP A 195 -3.96 19.87 11.90
N ILE A 196 -3.55 18.59 11.84
CA ILE A 196 -3.72 17.65 12.96
C ILE A 196 -2.66 17.96 14.02
N LYS A 197 -3.09 18.60 15.11
CA LYS A 197 -2.19 19.10 16.16
C LYS A 197 -1.75 18.04 17.17
N ASN A 198 -2.53 16.98 17.33
CA ASN A 198 -2.28 15.94 18.33
C ASN A 198 -1.67 14.72 17.65
N THR A 199 -0.39 14.81 17.29
CA THR A 199 0.36 13.70 16.71
C THR A 199 1.11 12.93 17.80
N TYR A 200 1.10 11.60 17.71
CA TYR A 200 1.91 10.74 18.56
C TYR A 200 2.93 10.02 17.68
N LEU A 201 4.20 10.40 17.80
CA LEU A 201 5.28 9.69 17.14
C LEU A 201 5.53 8.37 17.88
N VAL A 202 5.33 7.26 17.17
CA VAL A 202 5.62 5.94 17.74
C VAL A 202 7.13 5.73 17.73
N ASP A 203 7.75 5.91 18.88
CA ASP A 203 9.18 5.66 19.06
C ASP A 203 9.55 4.19 18.91
N VAL A 204 10.79 3.96 18.47
CA VAL A 204 11.38 2.62 18.52
C VAL A 204 11.55 2.17 19.97
N PRO A 205 11.33 0.88 20.28
CA PRO A 205 11.53 0.33 21.62
C PRO A 205 12.92 0.65 22.19
N THR A 206 12.97 0.82 23.52
CA THR A 206 14.22 0.89 24.27
C THR A 206 15.05 -0.38 24.07
N LYS A 207 16.34 -0.33 24.40
CA LYS A 207 17.23 -1.50 24.29
C LYS A 207 16.68 -2.72 25.04
N ASP A 208 16.20 -2.53 26.25
CA ASP A 208 15.70 -3.63 27.08
C ASP A 208 14.37 -4.20 26.54
N GLU A 209 13.48 -3.33 26.03
CA GLU A 209 12.26 -3.76 25.35
C GLU A 209 12.58 -4.48 24.03
N ALA A 210 13.53 -3.98 23.25
CA ALA A 210 13.98 -4.61 22.01
C ALA A 210 14.57 -6.01 22.28
N CYS A 211 15.41 -6.14 23.31
CA CYS A 211 15.92 -7.43 23.79
C CYS A 211 14.77 -8.36 24.20
N THR A 212 13.77 -7.85 24.91
CA THR A 212 12.61 -8.63 25.35
C THR A 212 11.76 -9.10 24.16
N ILE A 213 11.48 -8.22 23.21
CA ILE A 213 10.76 -8.51 21.96
C ILE A 213 11.54 -9.58 21.17
N PHE A 214 12.84 -9.40 21.00
CA PHE A 214 13.69 -10.32 20.27
C PHE A 214 13.73 -11.70 20.96
N CYS A 215 13.95 -11.75 22.28
CA CYS A 215 13.95 -12.98 23.06
C CYS A 215 12.63 -13.74 22.93
N ARG A 216 11.51 -13.02 22.94
CA ARG A 216 10.17 -13.59 22.77
C ARG A 216 10.06 -14.35 21.44
N PHE A 217 10.63 -13.84 20.36
CA PHE A 217 10.58 -14.49 19.04
C PHE A 217 11.69 -15.54 18.85
N ALA A 218 12.88 -15.35 19.42
CA ALA A 218 13.98 -16.30 19.31
C ALA A 218 13.84 -17.54 20.21
N PHE A 219 13.23 -17.38 21.40
CA PHE A 219 13.20 -18.41 22.45
C PHE A 219 11.77 -18.80 22.89
N LYS A 220 10.79 -18.70 21.98
CA LYS A 220 9.40 -19.13 22.20
C LYS A 220 8.71 -18.50 23.42
N GLN A 221 8.89 -17.19 23.63
CA GLN A 221 8.28 -16.37 24.71
C GLN A 221 8.96 -16.44 26.08
N ARG A 222 10.26 -16.75 26.14
CA ARG A 222 11.05 -16.39 27.33
C ARG A 222 11.30 -14.87 27.32
N SER A 223 11.06 -14.22 28.45
CA SER A 223 11.35 -12.80 28.68
C SER A 223 12.83 -12.54 28.97
N VAL A 224 13.60 -13.59 29.25
CA VAL A 224 15.02 -13.50 29.62
C VAL A 224 15.86 -14.34 28.67
N ALA A 225 17.01 -13.78 28.29
CA ALA A 225 18.03 -14.44 27.48
C ALA A 225 18.53 -15.73 28.16
N PRO A 226 18.67 -16.85 27.44
CA PRO A 226 19.43 -17.99 27.93
C PRO A 226 20.91 -17.62 28.14
N ALA A 227 21.53 -18.20 29.17
CA ALA A 227 22.96 -18.01 29.45
C ALA A 227 23.81 -18.30 28.21
N GLY A 228 24.64 -17.34 27.80
CA GLY A 228 25.53 -17.42 26.63
C GLY A 228 25.04 -16.62 25.42
N PHE A 229 23.74 -16.29 25.34
CA PHE A 229 23.17 -15.57 24.19
C PHE A 229 23.09 -14.05 24.39
N GLU A 230 23.43 -13.52 25.58
CA GLU A 230 23.22 -12.11 25.94
C GLU A 230 23.90 -11.16 24.94
N LYS A 231 25.17 -11.43 24.61
CA LYS A 231 25.95 -10.62 23.65
C LYS A 231 25.39 -10.71 22.23
N LEU A 232 24.91 -11.89 21.84
CA LEU A 232 24.32 -12.12 20.51
C LEU A 232 22.99 -11.40 20.35
N ILE A 233 22.16 -11.37 21.40
CA ILE A 233 20.88 -10.68 21.42
C ILE A 233 21.10 -9.16 21.36
N GLU A 234 22.05 -8.64 22.14
CA GLU A 234 22.43 -7.23 22.08
C GLU A 234 22.93 -6.83 20.68
N ARG A 235 23.74 -7.70 20.06
CA ARG A 235 24.22 -7.50 18.69
C ARG A 235 23.07 -7.53 17.69
N ALA A 236 22.18 -8.52 17.75
CA ALA A 236 21.06 -8.68 16.84
C ALA A 236 20.04 -7.52 16.94
N THR A 237 19.74 -7.07 18.16
CA THR A 237 18.83 -5.94 18.40
C THR A 237 19.38 -4.64 17.83
N LYS A 238 20.69 -4.40 18.00
CA LYS A 238 21.40 -3.26 17.40
C LYS A 238 21.36 -3.30 15.87
N LEU A 239 21.54 -4.48 15.25
CA LEU A 239 21.44 -4.64 13.80
C LEU A 239 20.03 -4.36 13.27
N CYS A 240 19.01 -4.77 14.01
CA CYS A 240 17.62 -4.47 13.69
C CYS A 240 17.22 -3.01 14.00
N ARG A 241 18.15 -2.20 14.53
CA ARG A 241 17.91 -0.81 14.98
C ARG A 241 16.69 -0.71 15.92
N ASN A 242 16.48 -1.75 16.73
CA ASN A 242 15.33 -1.92 17.62
C ASN A 242 13.94 -1.91 16.94
N VAL A 243 13.86 -1.95 15.60
CA VAL A 243 12.57 -1.94 14.89
C VAL A 243 11.81 -3.25 15.17
N PRO A 244 10.60 -3.21 15.77
CA PRO A 244 9.87 -4.40 16.21
C PRO A 244 9.69 -5.48 15.14
N PHE A 245 9.43 -5.05 13.90
CA PHE A 245 9.28 -5.96 12.76
C PHE A 245 10.59 -6.70 12.45
N GLY A 246 11.72 -5.99 12.38
CA GLY A 246 13.03 -6.59 12.16
C GLY A 246 13.43 -7.55 13.27
N LEU A 247 13.20 -7.16 14.54
CA LEU A 247 13.43 -8.00 15.71
C LEU A 247 12.63 -9.31 15.65
N ARG A 248 11.36 -9.23 15.21
CA ARG A 248 10.49 -10.40 15.05
C ARG A 248 10.99 -11.35 13.97
N VAL A 249 11.38 -10.82 12.81
CA VAL A 249 11.85 -11.61 11.66
C VAL A 249 13.16 -12.31 12.01
N VAL A 250 14.19 -11.54 12.39
CA VAL A 250 15.52 -12.08 12.71
C VAL A 250 15.46 -13.03 13.90
N GLY A 251 14.72 -12.67 14.96
CA GLY A 251 14.53 -13.55 16.11
C GLY A 251 13.85 -14.88 15.71
N SER A 252 12.84 -14.85 14.83
CA SER A 252 12.17 -16.07 14.38
C SER A 252 13.07 -16.95 13.50
N MET A 253 13.92 -16.35 12.65
CA MET A 253 14.87 -17.08 11.79
C MET A 253 16.00 -17.75 12.57
N LEU A 254 16.41 -17.16 13.69
CA LEU A 254 17.44 -17.68 14.57
C LEU A 254 16.91 -18.71 15.59
N ARG A 255 15.58 -18.85 15.69
CA ARG A 255 14.92 -19.77 16.61
C ARG A 255 15.39 -21.20 16.43
N GLY A 256 15.85 -21.82 17.52
CA GLY A 256 16.26 -23.22 17.55
C GLY A 256 17.64 -23.52 16.94
N LYS A 257 18.36 -22.50 16.44
CA LYS A 257 19.74 -22.63 15.98
C LYS A 257 20.73 -22.57 17.17
N LYS A 258 21.95 -23.09 16.99
CA LYS A 258 23.01 -23.05 18.01
C LYS A 258 23.71 -21.69 18.03
N GLU A 259 24.45 -21.41 19.10
CA GLU A 259 25.21 -20.17 19.27
C GLU A 259 26.17 -19.88 18.11
N GLU A 260 26.88 -20.90 17.60
CA GLU A 260 27.79 -20.76 16.45
C GLU A 260 27.08 -20.37 15.15
N ASP A 261 25.85 -20.86 14.95
CA ASP A 261 25.03 -20.53 13.79
C ASP A 261 24.49 -19.10 13.86
N TRP A 262 24.18 -18.63 15.08
CA TRP A 262 23.81 -17.23 15.32
C TRP A 262 24.98 -16.30 15.01
N GLU A 263 26.17 -16.62 15.49
CA GLU A 263 27.37 -15.82 15.25
C GLU A 263 27.64 -15.67 13.75
N ARG A 264 27.56 -16.77 12.98
CA ARG A 264 27.74 -16.76 11.52
C ARG A 264 26.66 -15.96 10.81
N ALA A 265 25.40 -16.13 11.19
CA ALA A 265 24.27 -15.45 10.56
C ALA A 265 24.29 -13.94 10.83
N LEU A 266 24.61 -13.53 12.05
CA LEU A 266 24.72 -12.11 12.42
C LEU A 266 25.92 -11.44 11.75
N HIS A 267 27.06 -12.14 11.60
CA HIS A 267 28.19 -11.62 10.83
C HIS A 267 27.82 -11.38 9.36
N ARG A 268 27.13 -12.32 8.72
CA ARG A 268 26.66 -12.16 7.33
C ARG A 268 25.68 -11.00 7.18
N LEU A 269 24.78 -10.85 8.15
CA LEU A 269 23.83 -9.74 8.18
C LEU A 269 24.55 -8.40 8.34
N GLU A 270 25.60 -8.33 9.15
CA GLU A 270 26.48 -7.17 9.28
C GLU A 270 27.18 -6.80 7.99
N ASP A 271 27.78 -7.78 7.32
CA ASP A 271 28.47 -7.57 6.04
C ASP A 271 27.51 -7.00 4.99
N LEU A 272 26.26 -7.48 4.95
CA LEU A 272 25.23 -7.01 4.02
C LEU A 272 24.76 -5.57 4.33
N ILE A 273 24.58 -5.26 5.62
CA ILE A 273 24.20 -3.91 6.04
C ILE A 273 25.34 -2.92 5.73
N GLN A 274 26.60 -3.34 5.87
CA GLN A 274 27.76 -2.52 5.54
C GLN A 274 28.00 -2.37 4.03
N SER A 275 27.61 -3.36 3.22
CA SER A 275 27.76 -3.31 1.76
C SER A 275 26.70 -2.45 1.06
N GLY A 276 25.69 -1.96 1.78
CA GLY A 276 24.62 -1.11 1.23
C GLY A 276 23.73 -1.83 0.21
N SER A 277 23.75 -3.17 0.20
CA SER A 277 22.98 -3.98 -0.75
C SER A 277 21.49 -4.00 -0.37
N PRO A 278 20.55 -3.97 -1.35
CA PRO A 278 19.13 -4.00 -1.06
C PRO A 278 18.74 -5.31 -0.35
N LEU A 279 18.06 -5.20 0.78
CA LEU A 279 17.57 -6.32 1.58
C LEU A 279 16.29 -6.88 0.94
N SER A 280 16.41 -7.77 -0.04
CA SER A 280 15.27 -8.57 -0.52
C SER A 280 15.01 -9.75 0.43
N THR A 281 13.78 -10.24 0.46
CA THR A 281 13.38 -11.42 1.24
C THR A 281 14.19 -12.66 0.83
N GLU A 282 14.57 -12.76 -0.44
CA GLU A 282 15.40 -13.84 -0.99
C GLU A 282 16.83 -13.80 -0.43
N THR A 283 17.46 -12.63 -0.37
CA THR A 283 18.80 -12.46 0.21
C THR A 283 18.81 -12.76 1.71
N ILE A 284 17.75 -12.34 2.43
CA ILE A 284 17.59 -12.65 3.85
C ILE A 284 17.44 -14.17 4.03
N ASN A 285 16.61 -14.85 3.25
CA ASN A 285 16.44 -16.30 3.35
C ASN A 285 17.75 -17.04 3.06
N GLN A 286 18.52 -16.65 2.04
CA GLN A 286 19.83 -17.23 1.73
C GLN A 286 20.87 -17.06 2.85
N ILE A 287 20.79 -15.98 3.66
CA ILE A 287 21.68 -15.77 4.80
C ILE A 287 21.40 -16.80 5.90
N PHE A 288 20.11 -17.06 6.18
CA PHE A 288 19.67 -17.93 7.26
C PHE A 288 19.50 -19.40 6.85
N GLU A 289 19.49 -19.68 5.54
CA GLU A 289 19.56 -21.00 4.91
C GLU A 289 20.97 -21.25 4.37
N SER A 290 21.85 -21.82 5.19
CA SER A 290 23.08 -22.41 4.64
C SER A 290 23.28 -23.82 5.16
N SER A 291 23.05 -24.77 4.27
CA SER A 291 23.85 -25.98 4.12
C SER A 291 23.84 -26.38 2.63
N SER A 292 24.59 -25.66 1.79
CA SER A 292 25.47 -26.19 0.71
C SER A 292 25.80 -25.14 -0.36
N GLU A 293 27.07 -24.73 -0.37
CA GLU A 293 27.95 -24.36 -1.51
C GLU A 293 27.61 -23.34 -2.64
N GLN A 294 28.62 -22.46 -2.83
CA GLN A 294 29.12 -21.74 -4.03
C GLN A 294 28.62 -20.30 -4.36
N VAL A 295 29.62 -19.48 -4.73
CA VAL A 295 29.79 -17.99 -4.84
C VAL A 295 29.68 -17.62 -6.35
N PRO A 296 29.28 -16.41 -6.88
CA PRO A 296 30.00 -15.14 -6.68
C PRO A 296 29.31 -13.76 -6.82
N HIS A 297 30.09 -12.78 -6.32
CA HIS A 297 30.10 -11.31 -6.41
C HIS A 297 29.24 -10.57 -7.46
N ILE A 298 28.49 -9.56 -7.00
CA ILE A 298 28.06 -8.40 -7.82
C ILE A 298 28.23 -7.11 -7.01
N ARG A 299 28.84 -6.11 -7.66
CA ARG A 299 29.18 -4.77 -7.16
C ARG A 299 28.27 -3.78 -7.90
N ILE A 300 27.46 -2.95 -7.22
CA ILE A 300 26.77 -1.80 -7.85
C ILE A 300 26.75 -0.60 -6.89
N GLU A 301 27.15 0.55 -7.44
CA GLU A 301 27.23 1.90 -6.84
C GLU A 301 25.86 2.56 -6.65
N SER A 302 25.78 3.44 -5.63
CA SER A 302 24.63 4.28 -5.27
C SER A 302 24.67 5.68 -5.92
N ASP A 303 23.51 6.17 -6.38
CA ASP A 303 23.33 7.46 -7.07
C ASP A 303 23.25 8.69 -6.15
N VAL A 304 24.09 9.69 -6.43
CA VAL A 304 23.84 11.14 -6.28
C VAL A 304 24.32 11.77 -7.60
N PRO A 305 23.60 12.71 -8.24
CA PRO A 305 24.04 13.27 -9.53
C PRO A 305 25.35 14.05 -9.37
N ARG A 306 26.45 13.50 -9.88
CA ARG A 306 27.73 14.19 -10.02
C ARG A 306 27.65 15.22 -11.15
N LYS A 307 28.44 16.30 -11.07
CA LYS A 307 28.73 17.29 -12.15
C LYS A 307 29.00 16.66 -13.54
N SER A 308 29.35 15.38 -13.63
CA SER A 308 29.54 14.63 -14.87
C SER A 308 28.26 14.30 -15.62
N PHE A 309 27.10 14.16 -14.96
CA PHE A 309 25.84 13.78 -15.62
C PHE A 309 25.29 14.88 -16.53
N VAL A 310 25.42 16.15 -16.12
CA VAL A 310 24.98 17.30 -16.94
C VAL A 310 25.77 17.39 -18.26
N SER A 311 27.06 16.99 -18.25
CA SER A 311 27.92 17.07 -19.43
C SER A 311 27.60 16.04 -20.53
N SER A 312 26.89 14.95 -20.21
CA SER A 312 26.50 13.92 -21.17
C SER A 312 25.00 13.96 -21.55
N LEU A 313 24.24 14.89 -20.97
CA LEU A 313 22.81 15.06 -21.22
C LEU A 313 22.57 15.75 -22.56
N LEU A 314 21.77 15.14 -23.43
CA LEU A 314 21.38 15.70 -24.72
C LEU A 314 20.19 16.67 -24.59
N GLY A 315 19.27 16.38 -23.68
CA GLY A 315 18.10 17.21 -23.33
C GLY A 315 17.02 16.36 -22.64
N LEU A 316 15.78 16.85 -22.63
CA LEU A 316 14.65 16.14 -22.01
C LEU A 316 13.60 15.74 -23.03
N LEU A 317 13.13 14.50 -22.93
CA LEU A 317 11.99 13.99 -23.66
C LEU A 317 10.75 14.08 -22.77
N ARG A 318 9.76 14.87 -23.20
CA ARG A 318 8.43 14.91 -22.60
C ARG A 318 7.55 13.88 -23.29
N ILE A 319 7.04 12.93 -22.51
CA ILE A 319 6.10 11.91 -22.94
C ILE A 319 4.77 12.22 -22.27
N ARG A 320 3.84 12.79 -23.04
CA ARG A 320 2.47 13.02 -22.58
C ARG A 320 1.66 11.74 -22.77
N VAL A 321 1.26 11.10 -21.69
CA VAL A 321 0.33 9.96 -21.70
C VAL A 321 -1.08 10.54 -21.69
N LYS A 322 -1.77 10.51 -22.84
CA LYS A 322 -3.08 11.17 -22.98
C LYS A 322 -4.19 10.32 -22.38
N ARG A 323 -4.40 9.13 -22.94
CA ARG A 323 -5.51 8.26 -22.57
C ARG A 323 -5.31 6.80 -22.94
N GLY A 324 -6.04 5.92 -22.28
CA GLY A 324 -6.24 4.54 -22.67
C GLY A 324 -7.50 4.39 -23.52
N ILE A 325 -7.53 3.39 -24.38
CA ILE A 325 -8.66 3.09 -25.25
C ILE A 325 -8.95 1.59 -25.15
N ASN A 326 -10.13 1.24 -24.66
CA ASN A 326 -10.61 -0.13 -24.52
C ASN A 326 -9.57 -1.05 -23.87
N LEU A 327 -9.02 -0.60 -22.75
CA LEU A 327 -8.05 -1.36 -21.96
C LEU A 327 -8.68 -2.67 -21.46
N ALA A 328 -7.82 -3.61 -21.09
CA ALA A 328 -8.26 -4.85 -20.47
C ALA A 328 -9.10 -4.59 -19.21
N VAL A 329 -10.04 -5.48 -18.96
CA VAL A 329 -10.76 -5.54 -17.69
C VAL A 329 -10.01 -6.55 -16.82
N ARG A 330 -9.55 -6.12 -15.66
CA ARG A 330 -8.89 -6.98 -14.66
C ARG A 330 -9.72 -7.12 -13.38
N ASP A 331 -10.71 -6.25 -13.19
CA ASP A 331 -11.78 -6.42 -12.20
C ASP A 331 -13.05 -7.06 -12.78
N LEU A 332 -14.13 -7.09 -11.98
CA LEU A 332 -15.41 -7.70 -12.36
C LEU A 332 -16.03 -7.08 -13.62
N PHE A 333 -15.88 -5.76 -13.81
CA PHE A 333 -16.50 -5.02 -14.92
C PHE A 333 -15.63 -3.91 -15.53
N SER A 334 -14.55 -3.49 -14.86
CA SER A 334 -13.67 -2.39 -15.29
C SER A 334 -12.23 -2.63 -14.81
N SER A 335 -11.42 -1.57 -14.75
CA SER A 335 -10.10 -1.53 -14.11
C SER A 335 -9.84 -0.12 -13.58
N ASP A 336 -8.86 0.01 -12.70
CA ASP A 336 -8.26 1.22 -12.15
C ASP A 336 -6.88 1.50 -12.80
N PRO A 337 -6.81 1.80 -14.12
CA PRO A 337 -5.56 1.76 -14.85
C PRO A 337 -4.61 2.93 -14.53
N TYR A 338 -3.32 2.60 -14.45
CA TYR A 338 -2.23 3.55 -14.48
C TYR A 338 -1.08 3.08 -15.37
N VAL A 339 -0.23 4.01 -15.80
CA VAL A 339 0.86 3.72 -16.73
C VAL A 339 2.21 3.93 -16.06
N ILE A 340 3.08 2.93 -16.20
CA ILE A 340 4.49 3.04 -15.89
C ILE A 340 5.28 3.22 -17.18
N VAL A 341 6.03 4.32 -17.28
CA VAL A 341 6.98 4.56 -18.37
C VAL A 341 8.39 4.40 -17.85
N LYS A 342 9.19 3.55 -18.51
CA LYS A 342 10.58 3.26 -18.16
C LYS A 342 11.50 3.60 -19.32
N MET A 343 12.55 4.37 -19.04
CA MET A 343 13.61 4.69 -20.00
C MET A 343 14.97 4.53 -19.32
N GLY A 344 15.74 3.52 -19.73
CA GLY A 344 16.97 3.12 -19.04
C GLY A 344 16.70 2.67 -17.60
N LYS A 345 17.32 3.34 -16.62
CA LYS A 345 17.12 3.09 -15.19
C LYS A 345 15.94 3.88 -14.59
N LEU A 346 15.45 4.91 -15.28
CA LEU A 346 14.39 5.78 -14.78
C LEU A 346 13.02 5.18 -15.05
N ARG A 347 12.12 5.34 -14.08
CA ARG A 347 10.74 4.86 -14.12
C ARG A 347 9.84 5.94 -13.53
N LEU A 348 8.85 6.39 -14.30
CA LEU A 348 7.83 7.35 -13.86
C LEU A 348 6.44 6.71 -13.99
N LYS A 349 5.48 7.15 -13.16
CA LYS A 349 4.12 6.60 -13.05
C LYS A 349 3.10 7.73 -13.28
N THR A 350 2.00 7.45 -13.97
CA THR A 350 0.83 8.35 -14.04
C THR A 350 -0.06 8.20 -12.80
N PRO A 351 -1.01 9.12 -12.56
CA PRO A 351 -2.11 8.87 -11.65
C PRO A 351 -2.89 7.59 -12.01
N VAL A 352 -3.54 7.01 -11.00
CA VAL A 352 -4.54 5.96 -11.15
C VAL A 352 -5.86 6.62 -11.53
N ILE A 353 -6.58 6.07 -12.50
CA ILE A 353 -7.93 6.53 -12.85
C ILE A 353 -8.89 5.41 -12.53
N CYS A 354 -9.84 5.66 -11.62
CA CYS A 354 -10.67 4.59 -11.11
C CYS A 354 -11.80 4.20 -12.07
N CYS A 355 -12.02 2.89 -12.20
CA CYS A 355 -13.18 2.25 -12.82
C CYS A 355 -13.42 2.67 -14.27
N ASP A 356 -12.37 2.98 -15.02
CA ASP A 356 -12.49 3.41 -16.41
C ASP A 356 -11.44 2.74 -17.31
N VAL A 357 -11.89 1.85 -18.20
CA VAL A 357 -11.06 1.22 -19.22
C VAL A 357 -10.77 2.12 -20.44
N ASN A 358 -11.25 3.38 -20.42
CA ASN A 358 -10.92 4.44 -21.36
C ASN A 358 -10.39 5.70 -20.62
N PRO A 359 -9.41 5.54 -19.72
CA PRO A 359 -9.00 6.60 -18.80
C PRO A 359 -8.36 7.77 -19.54
N GLU A 360 -8.62 9.00 -19.11
CA GLU A 360 -7.94 10.21 -19.60
C GLU A 360 -6.91 10.72 -18.58
N TRP A 361 -5.65 10.29 -18.69
CA TRP A 361 -4.58 10.72 -17.77
C TRP A 361 -4.08 12.14 -18.06
N ASN A 362 -3.88 12.49 -19.33
CA ASN A 362 -3.27 13.76 -19.77
C ASN A 362 -1.99 14.18 -19.02
N GLU A 363 -1.21 13.21 -18.57
CA GLU A 363 -0.06 13.39 -17.67
C GLU A 363 1.26 13.52 -18.45
N ASP A 364 2.13 14.44 -18.01
CA ASP A 364 3.43 14.69 -18.65
C ASP A 364 4.58 14.05 -17.88
N LEU A 365 5.17 12.99 -18.45
CA LEU A 365 6.34 12.31 -17.88
C LEU A 365 7.61 12.79 -18.59
N ILE A 366 8.54 13.41 -17.85
CA ILE A 366 9.74 14.04 -18.41
C ILE A 366 10.98 13.19 -18.10
N PHE A 367 11.69 12.76 -19.14
CA PHE A 367 12.87 11.92 -19.01
C PHE A 367 14.14 12.59 -19.56
N PRO A 368 15.27 12.55 -18.82
CA PRO A 368 16.57 12.96 -19.35
C PRO A 368 17.10 11.96 -20.38
N VAL A 369 17.50 12.45 -21.54
CA VAL A 369 18.06 11.62 -22.61
C VAL A 369 19.57 11.82 -22.68
N THR A 370 20.32 10.75 -22.39
CA THR A 370 21.79 10.72 -22.50
C THR A 370 22.27 9.82 -23.65
N ASP A 371 21.50 8.79 -24.00
CA ASP A 371 21.76 7.88 -25.13
C ASP A 371 20.55 7.83 -26.06
N PRO A 372 20.70 8.19 -27.35
CA PRO A 372 19.60 8.22 -28.32
C PRO A 372 19.11 6.82 -28.75
N ASN A 373 19.78 5.74 -28.34
CA ASN A 373 19.37 4.38 -28.65
C ASN A 373 18.54 3.71 -27.53
N LEU A 374 18.22 4.43 -26.46
CA LEU A 374 17.35 3.91 -25.41
C LEU A 374 15.94 3.68 -25.93
N THR A 375 15.41 2.49 -25.65
CA THR A 375 13.99 2.18 -25.86
C THR A 375 13.19 2.65 -24.66
N VAL A 376 12.02 3.25 -24.93
CA VAL A 376 11.04 3.56 -23.89
C VAL A 376 10.07 2.39 -23.80
N PHE A 377 9.92 1.85 -22.59
CA PHE A 377 8.94 0.82 -22.27
C PHE A 377 7.75 1.45 -21.56
N LEU A 378 6.56 1.17 -22.04
CA LEU A 378 5.30 1.58 -21.46
C LEU A 378 4.56 0.33 -21.00
N THR A 379 4.17 0.28 -19.74
CA THR A 379 3.37 -0.82 -19.19
C THR A 379 2.15 -0.26 -18.49
N VAL A 380 0.98 -0.81 -18.78
CA VAL A 380 -0.27 -0.48 -18.09
C VAL A 380 -0.51 -1.50 -16.99
N TYR A 381 -0.98 -1.04 -15.85
CA TYR A 381 -1.33 -1.85 -14.69
C TYR A 381 -2.71 -1.46 -14.18
N ASP A 382 -3.40 -2.44 -13.62
CA ASP A 382 -4.58 -2.23 -12.80
C ASP A 382 -4.15 -2.01 -11.36
N HIS A 383 -4.62 -0.96 -10.72
CA HIS A 383 -4.27 -0.70 -9.33
C HIS A 383 -5.14 -1.53 -8.40
N ASP A 384 -4.51 -2.44 -7.67
CA ASP A 384 -5.15 -3.20 -6.62
C ASP A 384 -4.68 -2.71 -5.25
N THR A 385 -5.62 -2.26 -4.42
CA THR A 385 -5.28 -1.74 -3.08
C THR A 385 -4.71 -2.83 -2.15
N PHE A 386 -5.06 -4.10 -2.37
CA PHE A 386 -4.74 -5.20 -1.45
C PHE A 386 -4.13 -6.44 -2.09
N THR A 387 -3.97 -6.45 -3.42
CA THR A 387 -3.26 -7.48 -4.20
C THR A 387 -2.15 -6.84 -5.03
N PRO A 388 -1.18 -7.63 -5.55
CA PRO A 388 -0.21 -7.07 -6.49
C PRO A 388 -0.92 -6.61 -7.76
N ASP A 389 -0.73 -5.33 -8.12
CA ASP A 389 -1.27 -4.69 -9.33
C ASP A 389 -1.17 -5.59 -10.58
N ASP A 390 -2.31 -5.86 -11.19
CA ASP A 390 -2.43 -6.74 -12.34
C ASP A 390 -1.90 -6.08 -13.62
N LYS A 391 -1.12 -6.82 -14.42
CA LYS A 391 -0.57 -6.26 -15.66
C LYS A 391 -1.64 -6.20 -16.75
N MET A 392 -1.82 -5.02 -17.34
CA MET A 392 -2.78 -4.71 -18.40
C MET A 392 -2.12 -4.53 -19.78
N GLY A 393 -0.91 -5.06 -19.95
CA GLY A 393 -0.17 -5.08 -21.21
C GLY A 393 0.98 -4.08 -21.29
N ASP A 394 1.79 -4.21 -22.34
CA ASP A 394 2.98 -3.38 -22.56
C ASP A 394 3.21 -3.00 -24.03
N ALA A 395 3.90 -1.89 -24.23
CA ALA A 395 4.33 -1.38 -25.53
C ALA A 395 5.75 -0.81 -25.48
N GLU A 396 6.45 -0.88 -26.60
CA GLU A 396 7.77 -0.29 -26.79
C GLU A 396 7.68 0.89 -27.76
N ILE A 397 8.34 1.99 -27.41
CA ILE A 397 8.48 3.17 -28.26
C ILE A 397 9.95 3.33 -28.63
N VAL A 398 10.22 3.33 -29.92
CA VAL A 398 11.54 3.60 -30.48
C VAL A 398 11.65 5.09 -30.77
N ILE A 399 12.41 5.83 -29.96
CA ILE A 399 12.53 7.29 -30.06
C ILE A 399 13.54 7.77 -31.11
N LYS A 400 14.36 6.87 -31.66
CA LYS A 400 15.42 7.22 -32.62
C LYS A 400 14.92 8.05 -33.82
N PRO A 401 13.82 7.70 -34.52
CA PRO A 401 13.33 8.52 -35.63
C PRO A 401 12.93 9.94 -35.22
N TYR A 402 12.42 10.12 -34.00
CA TYR A 402 12.09 11.43 -33.44
C TYR A 402 13.35 12.25 -33.18
N LEU A 403 14.39 11.64 -32.59
CA LEU A 403 15.67 12.29 -32.35
C LEU A 403 16.42 12.63 -33.65
N ASP A 404 16.33 11.77 -34.67
CA ASP A 404 16.91 12.04 -35.98
C ASP A 404 16.22 13.23 -36.67
N ALA A 405 14.91 13.38 -36.48
CA ALA A 405 14.16 14.54 -36.95
C ALA A 405 14.52 15.84 -36.19
N LEU A 406 14.81 15.77 -34.89
CA LEU A 406 15.29 16.94 -34.12
C LEU A 406 16.63 17.50 -34.61
N LYS A 407 17.50 16.64 -35.17
CA LYS A 407 18.80 17.06 -35.73
C LYS A 407 18.68 17.72 -37.09
N MET A 408 17.50 17.72 -37.70
CA MET A 408 17.28 18.37 -38.98
C MET A 408 17.15 19.88 -38.80
N LYS A 409 17.59 20.66 -39.79
CA LYS A 409 17.38 22.11 -39.81
C LYS A 409 15.95 22.41 -40.26
N LEU A 410 15.03 22.47 -39.30
CA LEU A 410 13.59 22.68 -39.53
C LEU A 410 13.15 24.15 -39.40
N GLU A 411 14.06 25.04 -39.03
CA GLU A 411 13.80 26.49 -38.92
C GLU A 411 13.31 27.06 -40.26
N GLY A 412 12.19 27.78 -40.23
CA GLY A 412 11.57 28.39 -41.41
C GLY A 412 10.59 27.49 -42.18
N LEU A 413 10.37 26.24 -41.75
CA LEU A 413 9.32 25.39 -42.31
C LEU A 413 7.92 25.82 -41.83
N PRO A 414 6.88 25.65 -42.67
CA PRO A 414 5.51 25.99 -42.29
C PRO A 414 5.01 25.09 -41.16
N CYS A 415 4.14 25.66 -40.33
CA CYS A 415 3.40 24.92 -39.31
C CYS A 415 2.59 23.77 -39.96
N GLY A 416 2.66 22.58 -39.35
CA GLY A 416 2.01 21.37 -39.87
C GLY A 416 2.86 20.57 -40.86
N PHE A 417 4.12 20.94 -41.09
CA PHE A 417 5.00 20.19 -41.99
C PHE A 417 5.31 18.79 -41.43
N ILE A 418 5.00 17.74 -42.20
CA ILE A 418 5.27 16.35 -41.82
C ILE A 418 6.74 16.03 -42.14
N VAL A 419 7.55 15.85 -41.11
CA VAL A 419 8.98 15.53 -41.23
C VAL A 419 9.19 14.07 -41.57
N THR A 420 8.45 13.18 -40.92
CA THR A 420 8.57 11.72 -41.12
C THR A 420 7.27 11.03 -40.73
N THR A 421 6.94 9.92 -41.40
CA THR A 421 5.81 9.06 -41.03
C THR A 421 6.32 7.65 -40.76
N ILE A 422 5.96 7.10 -39.59
CA ILE A 422 6.29 5.74 -39.17
C ILE A 422 5.03 4.88 -39.34
N GLN A 423 5.16 3.80 -40.12
CA GLN A 423 4.05 2.88 -40.39
C GLN A 423 3.98 1.75 -39.34
N PRO A 424 2.77 1.24 -39.03
CA PRO A 424 2.60 0.01 -38.26
C PRO A 424 3.38 -1.15 -38.88
N SER A 425 4.06 -1.94 -38.05
CA SER A 425 4.79 -3.12 -38.50
C SER A 425 4.84 -4.18 -37.42
N ARG A 426 5.22 -5.41 -37.78
CA ARG A 426 5.42 -6.51 -36.81
C ARG A 426 6.54 -6.25 -35.79
N LYS A 427 7.36 -5.20 -36.00
CA LYS A 427 8.51 -4.86 -35.16
C LYS A 427 8.22 -3.68 -34.22
N ASN A 428 7.06 -3.03 -34.31
CA ASN A 428 6.68 -1.91 -33.47
C ASN A 428 5.29 -2.13 -32.87
N CYS A 429 4.90 -1.27 -31.93
CA CYS A 429 3.61 -1.34 -31.25
C CYS A 429 2.60 -0.34 -31.81
N LEU A 430 2.80 0.22 -33.01
CA LEU A 430 1.89 1.24 -33.56
C LEU A 430 0.57 0.62 -34.04
N ALA A 431 -0.56 1.13 -33.56
CA ALA A 431 -1.89 0.76 -34.04
C ALA A 431 -2.21 1.45 -35.39
N LYS A 432 -1.73 2.68 -35.57
CA LYS A 432 -1.87 3.49 -36.80
C LYS A 432 -0.58 4.20 -37.17
N ALA A 433 -0.52 4.77 -38.37
CA ALA A 433 0.63 5.57 -38.79
C ALA A 433 0.86 6.74 -37.83
N SER A 434 2.11 6.91 -37.40
CA SER A 434 2.54 8.00 -36.51
C SER A 434 3.34 9.01 -37.31
N GLN A 435 2.91 10.27 -37.29
CA GLN A 435 3.57 11.37 -38.00
C GLN A 435 4.37 12.21 -37.01
N ILE A 436 5.60 12.55 -37.39
CA ILE A 436 6.44 13.53 -36.72
C ILE A 436 6.22 14.85 -37.46
N ILE A 437 5.67 15.84 -36.77
CA ILE A 437 5.18 17.09 -37.35
C ILE A 437 5.93 18.26 -36.71
N TRP A 438 6.33 19.21 -37.54
CA TRP A 438 6.82 20.52 -37.09
C TRP A 438 5.63 21.45 -36.86
N ASN A 439 5.43 21.88 -35.62
CA ASN A 439 4.31 22.69 -35.21
C ASN A 439 4.78 23.83 -34.29
N ASP A 440 4.62 25.08 -34.73
CA ASP A 440 4.92 26.29 -33.97
C ASP A 440 6.28 26.29 -33.25
N GLY A 441 7.35 25.96 -34.00
CA GLY A 441 8.72 25.96 -33.47
C GLY A 441 9.07 24.72 -32.63
N LYS A 442 8.18 23.72 -32.57
CA LYS A 442 8.40 22.48 -31.82
C LYS A 442 8.14 21.27 -32.70
N LEU A 443 8.92 20.22 -32.46
CA LEU A 443 8.63 18.91 -33.03
C LEU A 443 7.62 18.19 -32.12
N VAL A 444 6.61 17.59 -32.72
CA VAL A 444 5.57 16.84 -32.02
C VAL A 444 5.34 15.52 -32.74
N GLN A 445 5.21 14.44 -31.98
CA GLN A 445 4.84 13.13 -32.54
C GLN A 445 3.70 12.52 -31.73
N ASP A 446 2.57 12.29 -32.36
CA ASP A 446 1.46 11.52 -31.77
C ASP A 446 1.62 10.03 -32.11
N LEU A 447 1.43 9.16 -31.12
CA LEU A 447 1.47 7.71 -31.25
C LEU A 447 0.21 7.12 -30.64
N ILE A 448 -0.39 6.14 -31.33
CA ILE A 448 -1.34 5.21 -30.71
C ILE A 448 -0.66 3.85 -30.67
N LEU A 449 -0.46 3.37 -29.44
CA LEU A 449 0.28 2.15 -29.15
C LEU A 449 -0.71 1.03 -28.86
N LYS A 450 -0.69 -0.03 -29.65
CA LYS A 450 -1.40 -1.27 -29.35
C LYS A 450 -0.63 -2.05 -28.29
N LEU A 451 -1.27 -2.34 -27.17
CA LEU A 451 -0.66 -3.09 -26.07
C LEU A 451 -0.45 -4.56 -26.47
N ARG A 452 0.67 -5.13 -26.03
CA ARG A 452 1.04 -6.54 -26.18
C ARG A 452 0.87 -7.26 -24.84
N HIS A 453 0.86 -8.59 -24.89
CA HIS A 453 0.69 -9.46 -23.71
C HIS A 453 -0.61 -9.21 -22.95
N VAL A 454 -1.65 -8.81 -23.69
CA VAL A 454 -3.00 -8.51 -23.20
C VAL A 454 -4.00 -8.73 -24.34
N GLU A 455 -5.25 -9.02 -24.01
CA GLU A 455 -6.34 -9.29 -24.95
C GLU A 455 -6.84 -8.06 -25.70
N CYS A 456 -6.80 -6.87 -25.07
CA CYS A 456 -7.19 -5.60 -25.68
C CYS A 456 -6.49 -4.41 -24.99
N GLY A 457 -6.58 -3.24 -25.63
CA GLY A 457 -6.04 -2.00 -25.09
C GLY A 457 -5.11 -1.28 -26.05
N GLU A 458 -5.34 0.01 -26.20
CA GLU A 458 -4.43 0.95 -26.84
C GLU A 458 -4.14 2.13 -25.91
N VAL A 459 -2.96 2.73 -26.06
CA VAL A 459 -2.58 3.94 -25.30
C VAL A 459 -2.18 5.03 -26.29
N GLU A 460 -2.80 6.20 -26.15
CA GLU A 460 -2.46 7.40 -26.92
C GLU A 460 -1.40 8.21 -26.17
N VAL A 461 -0.27 8.46 -26.82
CA VAL A 461 0.84 9.23 -26.26
C VAL A 461 1.33 10.29 -27.25
N GLN A 462 1.93 11.36 -26.73
CA GLN A 462 2.57 12.39 -27.53
C GLN A 462 4.00 12.63 -27.03
N LEU A 463 4.95 12.72 -27.97
CA LEU A 463 6.34 13.08 -27.69
C LEU A 463 6.57 14.56 -28.02
N GLN A 464 7.29 15.24 -27.13
CA GLN A 464 7.81 16.58 -27.33
C GLN A 464 9.24 16.67 -26.77
N TRP A 465 10.05 17.56 -27.33
CA TRP A 465 11.41 17.81 -26.86
C TRP A 465 11.48 19.09 -26.03
N ILE A 466 12.28 19.07 -24.97
CA ILE A 466 12.58 20.24 -24.15
C ILE A 466 14.09 20.39 -24.08
N ASP A 467 14.58 21.52 -24.59
CA ASP A 467 15.98 21.90 -24.51
C ASP A 467 16.35 22.39 -23.11
N ILE A 468 17.52 21.96 -22.63
CA ILE A 468 18.10 22.46 -21.38
C ILE A 468 19.27 23.39 -21.71
N PRO A 469 19.26 24.65 -21.22
CA PRO A 469 20.42 25.53 -21.30
C PRO A 469 21.65 24.86 -20.67
N ASP A 470 22.82 24.96 -21.31
CA ASP A 470 24.09 24.35 -20.87
C ASP A 470 24.19 22.81 -20.94
N SER A 471 23.22 22.13 -21.56
CA SER A 471 23.35 20.71 -21.92
C SER A 471 24.19 20.50 -23.18
N LYS A 472 24.59 19.24 -23.47
CA LYS A 472 25.35 18.90 -24.67
C LYS A 472 24.59 19.24 -25.97
N GLY A 473 23.26 19.34 -25.89
CA GLY A 473 22.38 19.53 -27.02
C GLY A 473 22.29 18.29 -27.92
N LEU A 474 21.42 18.38 -28.94
CA LEU A 474 21.19 17.34 -29.95
C LEU A 474 21.88 17.64 -31.28
#